data_AF-A0A8C7EXN0-F1
#
_entry.id   AF-A0A8C7EXN0-F1
#
_cell.length_a   1.000
_cell.length_b   1.000
_cell.length_c   1.000
_cell.angle_alpha   90.00
_cell.angle_beta   90.00
_cell.angle_gamma   90.00
#
_symmetry.space_group_name_H-M   'P 1'
#
loop_
_entity.id
_entity.type
_entity.pdbx_description
1 polymer ?
#
loop_
_entity_poly.entity_id
_entity_poly.type
_entity_poly.pdbx_seq_one_letter_code
_entity_poly.pdbx_strand_id
1 'polypeptide(L)' 'IIMDAEYVLCNWKGHVWPAKVLSRARTSPRHKRKGALFLEVEILSVDEKIKVKTTDTKILNESQIEYVASLLIAEPKAT' A
#
# COMPACT_ATOMS: atom_id res chain seq x y z
N ILE A 1 -10.63 -5.24 -7.39
CA ILE A 1 -10.81 -5.46 -5.94
C ILE A 1 -9.41 -5.46 -5.34
N ILE A 2 -9.08 -4.58 -4.37
CA ILE A 2 -7.75 -4.54 -3.72
C ILE A 2 -7.40 -5.89 -3.04
N MET A 3 -8.42 -6.74 -2.85
CA MET A 3 -8.34 -8.05 -2.21
C MET A 3 -7.41 -9.06 -2.89
N ASP A 4 -6.79 -8.81 -4.03
CA ASP A 4 -5.77 -9.70 -4.64
C ASP A 4 -4.40 -9.02 -4.86
N ALA A 5 -4.25 -7.74 -4.49
CA ALA A 5 -2.99 -7.03 -4.66
C ALA A 5 -1.90 -7.53 -3.69
N GLU A 6 -0.71 -7.83 -4.22
CA GLU A 6 0.48 -8.15 -3.43
C GLU A 6 1.14 -6.90 -2.84
N TYR A 7 1.13 -5.80 -3.61
CA TYR A 7 1.70 -4.51 -3.22
C TYR A 7 0.65 -3.40 -3.25
N VAL A 8 0.76 -2.49 -2.29
CA VAL A 8 -0.13 -1.34 -2.15
C VAL A 8 0.66 -0.08 -1.81
N LEU A 9 0.09 1.08 -2.15
CA LEU A 9 0.44 2.37 -1.57
C LEU A 9 -0.43 2.61 -0.35
N CYS A 10 0.19 3.02 0.76
CA CYS A 10 -0.50 3.36 2.00
C CYS A 10 0.08 4.62 2.64
N ASN A 11 -0.71 5.30 3.47
CA ASN A 11 -0.23 6.47 4.21
C ASN A 11 0.48 6.03 5.48
N TRP A 12 1.72 6.47 5.65
CA TRP A 12 2.48 6.31 6.89
C TRP A 12 3.27 7.57 7.19
N LYS A 13 3.14 8.06 8.44
CA LYS A 13 3.78 9.31 8.93
C LYS A 13 3.59 10.53 8.00
N GLY A 14 2.41 10.64 7.38
CA GLY A 14 2.08 11.77 6.49
C GLY A 14 2.57 11.65 5.05
N HIS A 15 3.25 10.55 4.69
CA HIS A 15 3.72 10.29 3.34
C HIS A 15 3.07 9.04 2.76
N VAL A 16 3.04 8.97 1.43
CA VAL A 16 2.62 7.77 0.70
C VAL A 16 3.82 6.84 0.59
N TRP A 17 3.67 5.62 1.12
CA TRP A 17 4.71 4.60 1.12
C TRP A 17 4.28 3.36 0.34
N PRO A 18 5.20 2.74 -0.42
CA PRO A 18 4.99 1.41 -0.97
C PRO A 18 5.08 0.36 0.15
N ALA A 19 4.16 -0.59 0.15
CA ALA A 19 4.06 -1.62 1.17
C ALA A 19 3.66 -2.98 0.57
N LYS A 20 4.16 -4.05 1.17
CA LYS A 20 3.78 -5.44 0.86
C LYS A 20 2.64 -5.88 1.75
N VAL A 21 1.62 -6.52 1.17
CA VAL A 21 0.50 -7.06 1.93
C VAL A 21 0.92 -8.37 2.60
N LEU A 22 0.83 -8.42 3.94
CA LEU A 22 1.15 -9.60 4.73
C LEU A 22 -0.09 -10.45 5.01
N SER A 23 -1.16 -9.80 5.47
CA SER A 23 -2.40 -10.48 5.82
C SER A 23 -3.61 -9.60 5.52
N ARG A 24 -4.72 -10.26 5.18
CA ARG A 24 -5.99 -9.59 4.90
C ARG A 24 -6.96 -9.94 6.01
N ALA A 25 -7.26 -8.98 6.88
CA ALA A 25 -8.22 -9.20 7.95
C ALA A 25 -9.63 -9.29 7.35
N ARG A 26 -10.13 -10.51 7.18
CA ARG A 26 -11.55 -10.74 6.91
C ARG A 26 -12.32 -10.38 8.18
N THR A 27 -13.35 -9.55 8.05
CA THR A 27 -14.26 -9.26 9.16
C THR A 27 -14.70 -10.57 9.82
N SER A 28 -14.47 -10.71 11.12
CA SER A 28 -15.04 -11.80 11.91
C SER A 28 -16.54 -11.93 11.60
N PRO A 29 -17.07 -13.14 11.34
CA PRO A 29 -18.49 -13.34 11.06
C PRO A 29 -19.43 -12.83 12.18
N ARG A 30 -18.89 -12.60 13.38
CA ARG A 30 -19.62 -12.09 14.55
C ARG A 30 -19.91 -10.59 14.49
N HIS A 31 -19.22 -9.82 13.65
CA HIS A 31 -19.46 -8.38 13.48
C HIS A 31 -19.98 -8.07 12.07
N LYS A 32 -21.21 -8.52 11.78
CA LYS A 32 -21.94 -8.16 10.53
C LYS A 32 -22.35 -6.68 10.43
N ARG A 33 -21.93 -5.82 11.36
CA ARG A 33 -22.22 -4.38 11.36
C ARG A 33 -20.97 -3.60 10.96
N LYS A 34 -20.88 -3.20 9.69
CA LYS A 34 -20.01 -2.13 9.15
C LYS A 34 -18.57 -2.07 9.70
N GLY A 35 -17.89 -3.19 9.89
CA GLY A 35 -16.46 -3.18 10.21
C GLY A 35 -15.67 -2.73 8.98
N ALA A 36 -14.80 -1.72 9.12
CA ALA A 36 -13.86 -1.39 8.05
C ALA A 36 -12.96 -2.61 7.76
N LEU A 37 -12.74 -2.90 6.48
CA LEU A 37 -11.76 -3.91 6.08
C LEU A 37 -10.36 -3.37 6.34
N PHE A 38 -9.50 -4.22 6.91
CA PHE A 38 -8.13 -3.86 7.22
C PHE A 38 -7.15 -4.81 6.54
N LEU A 39 -5.99 -4.25 6.19
CA LEU A 39 -4.82 -4.97 5.70
C LEU A 39 -3.70 -4.80 6.72
N GLU A 40 -2.98 -5.89 6.95
CA GLU A 40 -1.66 -5.82 7.57
C GLU A 40 -0.62 -5.76 6.47
N VAL A 41 0.25 -4.76 6.54
CA VAL A 41 1.23 -4.47 5.51
C VAL A 41 2.59 -4.20 6.12
N GLU A 42 3.65 -4.50 5.37
CA GLU A 42 5.03 -4.18 5.69
C GLU A 42 5.51 -3.06 4.76
N ILE A 43 5.98 -1.96 5.34
CA ILE A 43 6.49 -0.81 4.59
C ILE A 43 7.84 -1.16 3.98
N LEU A 44 7.95 -1.07 2.66
CA LEU A 44 9.21 -1.37 1.97
C LEU A 44 10.30 -0.36 2.36
N SER A 45 11.53 -0.83 2.52
CA SER A 45 12.72 -0.07 2.94
C SER A 45 12.74 0.41 4.39
N VAL A 46 11.66 0.20 5.14
CA VAL A 46 11.56 0.55 6.57
C VAL A 46 11.32 -0.69 7.42
N ASP A 47 10.77 -1.75 6.83
CA ASP A 47 10.46 -3.04 7.47
C ASP A 47 9.47 -2.91 8.66
N GLU A 48 8.74 -1.80 8.71
CA GLU A 48 7.72 -1.53 9.72
C GLU A 48 6.39 -2.17 9.33
N LYS A 49 5.76 -2.89 10.26
CA LYS A 49 4.47 -3.56 10.05
C LYS A 49 3.33 -2.76 10.65
N ILE A 50 2.35 -2.43 9.83
CA ILE A 50 1.21 -1.60 10.24
C ILE A 50 -0.12 -2.18 9.77
N LYS A 51 -1.20 -1.75 10.43
CA LYS A 51 -2.57 -2.05 10.04
C LYS A 51 -3.20 -0.84 9.39
N VAL A 52 -3.66 -0.99 8.15
CA VAL A 52 -4.26 0.08 7.34
C VAL A 52 -5.67 -0.29 6.91
N LYS A 53 -6.54 0.70 6.73
CA LYS A 53 -7.87 0.45 6.15
C LYS A 53 -7.72 0.17 4.66
N THR A 54 -8.43 -0.82 4.14
CA THR A 54 -8.41 -1.12 2.70
C THR A 54 -8.85 0.08 1.85
N THR A 55 -9.76 0.91 2.37
CA THR A 55 -10.22 2.15 1.70
C THR A 55 -9.14 3.21 1.54
N ASP A 56 -8.12 3.17 2.39
CA ASP A 56 -7.05 4.17 2.44
C ASP A 56 -5.79 3.68 1.70
N THR A 57 -5.92 2.54 0.99
CA THR A 57 -4.85 1.94 0.19
C THR A 57 -5.16 2.02 -1.30
N LYS A 58 -4.11 2.11 -2.11
CA LYS A 58 -4.20 1.96 -3.58
C LYS A 58 -3.34 0.79 -4.02
N ILE A 59 -3.75 0.08 -5.07
CA ILE A 59 -2.93 -0.99 -5.64
C ILE A 59 -1.68 -0.35 -6.24
N LEU A 60 -0.51 -0.94 -5.94
CA LEU A 60 0.74 -0.63 -6.60
C LEU A 60 1.02 -1.73 -7.63
N ASN A 61 1.08 -1.37 -8.90
CA ASN A 61 1.39 -2.29 -10.00
C ASN A 61 2.70 -1.90 -10.71
N GLU A 62 3.19 -2.80 -11.55
CA GLU A 62 4.45 -2.63 -12.27
C GLU A 62 4.49 -1.36 -13.12
N SER A 63 3.43 -1.08 -13.89
CA SER A 63 3.38 0.11 -14.76
C SER A 63 3.44 1.43 -13.98
N GLN A 64 2.90 1.49 -12.76
CA GLN A 64 3.05 2.66 -11.89
C GLN A 64 4.50 2.82 -11.40
N ILE A 65 5.19 1.71 -11.09
CA ILE A 65 6.59 1.73 -10.68
C ILE A 65 7.46 2.20 -11.85
N GLU A 66 7.27 1.62 -13.04
CA GLU A 66 7.97 2.03 -14.26
C GLU A 66 7.76 3.51 -14.57
N TYR A 67 6.52 3.99 -14.45
CA TYR A 67 6.20 5.40 -14.65
C TYR A 67 6.99 6.29 -13.67
N VAL A 68 6.95 5.99 -12.37
CA VAL A 68 7.72 6.75 -11.37
C VAL A 68 9.22 6.68 -11.64
N ALA A 69 9.76 5.51 -12.00
CA ALA A 69 11.17 5.35 -12.33
C ALA A 69 11.56 6.19 -13.56
N SER A 70 10.70 6.26 -14.59
CA SER A 70 10.93 7.08 -15.78
C SER A 70 10.99 8.57 -15.46
N LEU A 71 10.17 9.05 -14.51
CA LEU A 71 10.21 10.44 -14.07
C LEU A 71 11.50 10.77 -13.32
N LEU A 72 12.02 9.85 -12.52
CA LEU A 72 13.26 10.02 -11.78
C LEU A 72 14.49 10.03 -12.69
N ILE A 73 14.49 9.21 -13.74
CA ILE A 73 15.57 9.18 -14.75
C ILE A 73 15.54 10.43 -15.63
N ALA A 74 14.36 11.03 -15.82
CA ALA A 74 14.18 12.23 -16.62
C ALA A 74 14.58 13.54 -15.89
N GLU A 75 14.90 13.52 -14.60
CA GLU A 75 15.50 14.69 -13.96
C GLU A 75 16.91 14.93 -14.51
N PRO A 76 17.19 16.07 -15.16
CA PRO A 76 18.56 16.44 -15.48
C PRO A 76 19.31 16.57 -14.16
N LYS A 77 20.48 15.92 -14.04
CA LYS A 77 21.41 16.15 -12.92
C LYS A 77 21.49 17.66 -12.69
N ALA A 78 20.99 18.12 -11.55
CA ALA A 78 21.26 19.47 -11.09
C ALA A 78 22.79 19.64 -11.12
N THR A 79 23.24 20.53 -12.01
CA THR A 79 24.64 20.83 -12.31
C THR A 79 25.23 21.68 -11.20
#